data_AF-A0A7X7HD41-F1
#
_entry.id   AF-A0A7X7HD41-F1
#
_cell.length_a   1.000
_cell.length_b   1.000
_cell.length_c   1.000
_cell.angle_alpha   90.00
_cell.angle_beta   90.00
_cell.angle_gamma   90.00
#
_symmetry.space_group_name_H-M   'P 1'
#
loop_
_entity.id
_entity.type
_entity.pdbx_description
1 polymer ?
#
loop_
_entity_poly.entity_id
_entity_poly.type
_entity_poly.pdbx_seq_one_letter_code
_entity_poly.pdbx_strand_id
1 'polypeptide(L)'
;EVPAPEPTVQAPEPVPEPGAADAGEPQAGLARWLVGAVVILLLIPAGVRRVRSWGRRAAIARGDRAAEHAWAEVEDTALDLGHLPRDPMAVGPRARTAEAVLEYLEAHAALDHRGAAAAEELARAYGAERYADATVGAPSERDPGPAKHTAGPAPHTGSSRAPVGDLLTAAVGGLRSRAGRAARIRAVLLPPSVLRSPAGRGGRAEDQSPVGSSA
;
A
#
# COMPACT_ATOMS: atom_id res chain seq x y z
N GLU A 1 -65.66 81.07 -29.79
CA GLU A 1 -65.12 80.09 -28.83
C GLU A 1 -64.17 79.17 -29.56
N VAL A 2 -62.93 79.06 -29.07
CA VAL A 2 -61.90 78.16 -29.60
C VAL A 2 -61.71 77.06 -28.55
N PRO A 3 -61.83 75.77 -28.90
CA PRO A 3 -61.65 74.71 -27.90
C PRO A 3 -60.17 74.58 -27.50
N ALA A 4 -59.94 74.45 -26.20
CA ALA A 4 -58.62 74.22 -25.62
C ALA A 4 -58.09 72.81 -25.98
N PRO A 5 -56.77 72.64 -26.21
CA PRO A 5 -56.20 71.33 -26.51
C PRO A 5 -56.22 70.42 -25.28
N GLU A 6 -56.60 69.15 -25.51
CA GLU A 6 -56.59 68.09 -24.49
C GLU A 6 -55.15 67.79 -24.02
N PRO A 7 -54.94 67.48 -22.73
CA PRO A 7 -53.63 67.13 -22.21
C PRO A 7 -53.25 65.71 -22.68
N THR A 8 -52.27 65.64 -23.57
CA THR A 8 -51.60 64.38 -23.94
C THR A 8 -50.93 63.78 -22.70
N VAL A 9 -51.50 62.70 -22.17
CA VAL A 9 -50.86 61.89 -21.12
C VAL A 9 -49.67 61.17 -21.75
N GLN A 10 -48.47 61.67 -21.50
CA GLN A 10 -47.23 60.95 -21.80
C GLN A 10 -47.21 59.64 -20.99
N ALA A 11 -47.17 58.51 -21.68
CA ALA A 11 -46.89 57.22 -21.06
C ALA A 11 -45.52 57.28 -20.36
N PRO A 12 -45.37 56.75 -19.14
CA PRO A 12 -44.08 56.74 -18.47
C PRO A 12 -43.08 55.90 -19.27
N GLU A 13 -41.91 56.48 -19.55
CA GLU A 13 -40.76 55.75 -20.08
C GLU A 13 -40.42 54.57 -19.15
N PRO A 14 -40.10 53.38 -19.68
CA PRO A 14 -39.58 52.31 -18.86
C PRO A 14 -38.23 52.72 -18.30
N VAL A 15 -38.18 52.92 -16.98
CA VAL A 15 -36.93 53.07 -16.22
C VAL A 15 -36.09 51.82 -16.51
N PRO A 16 -34.83 51.94 -16.99
CA PRO A 16 -33.96 50.78 -17.09
C PRO A 16 -33.74 50.24 -15.67
N GLU A 17 -34.24 49.03 -15.41
CA GLU A 17 -33.92 48.32 -14.17
C GLU A 17 -32.38 48.27 -14.04
N PRO A 18 -31.82 48.58 -12.87
CA PRO A 18 -30.40 48.44 -12.64
C PRO A 18 -30.07 46.97 -12.91
N GLY A 19 -29.29 46.76 -13.96
CA GLY A 19 -28.96 45.43 -14.46
C GLY A 19 -28.68 44.51 -13.29
N ALA A 20 -29.40 43.39 -13.25
CA ALA A 20 -29.02 42.25 -12.44
C ALA A 20 -27.53 42.04 -12.71
N ALA A 21 -26.70 42.47 -11.77
CA ALA A 21 -25.29 42.23 -11.83
C ALA A 21 -25.20 40.71 -11.94
N ASP A 22 -24.73 40.25 -13.09
CA ASP A 22 -24.25 38.90 -13.26
C ASP A 22 -23.13 38.75 -12.23
N ALA A 23 -23.51 38.42 -10.99
CA ALA A 23 -22.64 37.96 -9.94
C ALA A 23 -22.25 36.53 -10.32
N GLY A 24 -21.58 36.42 -11.48
CA GLY A 24 -20.95 35.23 -11.98
C GLY A 24 -19.83 34.87 -11.02
N GLU A 25 -20.23 34.15 -9.98
CA GLU A 25 -19.50 33.61 -8.84
C GLU A 25 -17.98 33.44 -9.07
N PRO A 26 -17.14 34.45 -8.74
CA PRO A 26 -15.70 34.22 -8.67
C PRO A 26 -15.34 33.16 -7.59
N GLN A 27 -16.26 32.90 -6.66
CA GLN A 27 -16.13 31.87 -5.63
C GLN A 27 -16.26 30.44 -6.16
N ALA A 28 -17.03 30.19 -7.23
CA ALA A 28 -17.18 28.85 -7.79
C ALA A 28 -15.87 28.34 -8.40
N GLY A 29 -15.07 29.24 -9.00
CA GLY A 29 -13.73 28.93 -9.51
C GLY A 29 -12.76 28.54 -8.40
N LEU A 30 -12.72 29.32 -7.32
CA LEU A 30 -11.86 29.04 -6.16
C LEU A 30 -12.26 27.75 -5.43
N ALA A 31 -13.56 27.52 -5.22
CA ALA A 31 -14.07 26.31 -4.59
C ALA A 31 -13.70 25.05 -5.40
N ARG A 32 -13.84 25.08 -6.73
CA ARG A 32 -13.41 23.97 -7.60
C ARG A 32 -11.90 23.73 -7.53
N TRP A 33 -11.09 24.79 -7.46
CA TRP A 33 -9.65 24.67 -7.35
C TRP A 33 -9.23 24.06 -6.00
N LEU A 34 -9.85 24.49 -4.91
CA LEU A 34 -9.62 23.92 -3.57
C LEU A 34 -10.03 22.46 -3.50
N VAL A 35 -11.21 22.10 -4.02
CA VAL A 35 -11.64 20.70 -4.11
C VAL A 35 -10.64 19.90 -4.96
N GLY A 36 -10.18 20.44 -6.09
CA GLY A 36 -9.16 19.82 -6.93
C GLY A 36 -7.84 19.61 -6.19
N ALA A 37 -7.36 20.62 -5.46
CA ALA A 37 -6.13 20.55 -4.67
C ALA A 37 -6.22 19.50 -3.54
N VAL A 38 -7.36 19.43 -2.84
CA VAL A 38 -7.61 18.41 -1.81
C VAL A 38 -7.65 17.02 -2.44
N VAL A 39 -8.31 16.85 -3.58
CA VAL A 39 -8.32 15.56 -4.30
C VAL A 39 -6.91 15.15 -4.72
N ILE A 40 -6.12 16.07 -5.30
CA ILE A 40 -4.72 15.80 -5.67
C ILE A 40 -3.91 15.39 -4.43
N LEU A 41 -4.04 16.12 -3.33
CA LEU A 41 -3.35 15.82 -2.08
C LEU A 41 -3.70 14.42 -1.55
N LEU A 42 -4.98 14.03 -1.66
CA LEU A 42 -5.44 12.69 -1.31
C LEU A 42 -4.94 11.59 -2.27
N LEU A 43 -4.62 11.93 -3.52
CA LEU A 43 -4.10 10.98 -4.51
C LEU A 43 -2.59 10.74 -4.38
N ILE A 44 -1.82 11.64 -3.77
CA ILE A 44 -0.36 11.47 -3.54
C ILE A 44 -0.01 10.11 -2.90
N PRO A 45 -0.61 9.68 -1.77
CA PRO A 45 -0.28 8.38 -1.18
C PRO A 45 -0.60 7.19 -2.09
N ALA A 46 -1.68 7.26 -2.87
CA ALA A 46 -2.00 6.25 -3.87
C ALA A 46 -0.96 6.22 -5.02
N GLY A 47 -0.47 7.39 -5.43
CA GLY A 47 0.59 7.55 -6.42
C GLY A 47 1.93 6.94 -5.97
N VAL A 48 2.38 7.28 -4.76
CA VAL A 48 3.60 6.72 -4.15
C VAL A 48 3.52 5.20 -4.05
N ARG A 49 2.36 4.67 -3.64
CA ARG A 49 2.10 3.23 -3.62
C ARG A 49 2.24 2.61 -5.00
N ARG A 50 1.69 3.23 -6.03
CA ARG A 50 1.76 2.68 -7.39
C ARG A 50 3.21 2.58 -7.87
N VAL A 51 4.00 3.63 -7.66
CA VAL A 51 5.43 3.64 -7.97
C VAL A 51 6.18 2.56 -7.18
N ARG A 52 5.92 2.43 -5.87
CA ARG A 52 6.58 1.43 -5.02
C ARG A 52 6.20 -0.01 -5.42
N SER A 53 4.92 -0.25 -5.71
CA SER A 53 4.42 -1.55 -6.20
C SER A 53 5.01 -1.91 -7.56
N TRP A 54 5.23 -0.91 -8.43
CA TRP A 54 5.92 -1.10 -9.70
C TRP A 54 7.39 -1.43 -9.50
N GLY A 55 8.09 -0.72 -8.60
CA GLY A 55 9.48 -1.03 -8.24
C GLY A 55 9.62 -2.46 -7.71
N ARG A 56 8.71 -2.89 -6.84
CA ARG A 56 8.67 -4.28 -6.32
C ARG A 56 8.36 -5.31 -7.40
N ARG A 57 7.42 -5.04 -8.31
CA ARG A 57 7.14 -5.92 -9.47
C ARG A 57 8.32 -6.01 -10.42
N ALA A 58 9.04 -4.91 -10.63
CA ALA A 58 10.27 -4.92 -11.40
C ALA A 58 11.37 -5.74 -10.70
N ALA A 59 11.46 -5.69 -9.37
CA ALA A 59 12.36 -6.55 -8.60
C ALA A 59 11.99 -8.05 -8.72
N ILE A 60 10.70 -8.39 -8.62
CA ILE A 60 10.18 -9.75 -8.86
C ILE A 60 10.53 -10.22 -10.28
N ALA A 61 10.37 -9.36 -11.29
CA ALA A 61 10.71 -9.68 -12.68
C ALA A 61 12.22 -9.89 -12.88
N ARG A 62 13.06 -9.23 -12.07
CA ARG A 62 14.52 -9.45 -12.05
C ARG A 62 14.93 -10.69 -11.25
N GLY A 63 14.01 -11.34 -10.53
CA GLY A 63 14.29 -12.52 -9.71
C GLY A 63 15.07 -12.24 -8.43
N ASP A 64 15.27 -10.97 -8.07
CA ASP A 64 15.96 -10.60 -6.84
C ASP A 64 14.98 -10.65 -5.66
N ARG A 65 15.15 -11.65 -4.78
CA ARG A 65 14.32 -11.88 -3.59
C ARG A 65 12.82 -11.76 -3.88
N ALA A 66 12.40 -12.48 -4.92
CA ALA A 66 11.08 -12.33 -5.50
C ALA A 66 9.98 -12.73 -4.51
N ALA A 67 10.18 -13.80 -3.72
CA ALA A 67 9.21 -14.24 -2.73
C ALA A 67 9.16 -13.29 -1.52
N GLU A 68 10.29 -12.73 -1.07
CA GLU A 68 10.30 -11.68 -0.04
C GLU A 68 9.48 -10.44 -0.46
N HIS A 69 9.69 -9.95 -1.68
CA HIS A 69 8.95 -8.80 -2.18
C HIS A 69 7.46 -9.10 -2.39
N ALA A 70 7.13 -10.30 -2.87
CA ALA A 70 5.74 -10.71 -3.03
C ALA A 70 5.03 -10.87 -1.67
N TRP A 71 5.68 -11.51 -0.70
CA TRP A 71 5.11 -11.68 0.64
C TRP A 71 4.87 -10.35 1.35
N ALA A 72 5.83 -9.42 1.29
CA ALA A 72 5.67 -8.07 1.84
C ALA A 72 4.46 -7.33 1.21
N GLU A 73 4.17 -7.54 -0.07
CA GLU A 73 3.02 -6.93 -0.73
C GLU A 73 1.67 -7.55 -0.26
N VAL A 74 1.65 -8.85 0.06
CA VAL A 74 0.49 -9.52 0.67
C VAL A 74 0.22 -8.96 2.06
N GLU A 75 1.25 -8.85 2.92
CA GLU A 75 1.13 -8.26 4.26
C GLU A 75 0.66 -6.80 4.21
N ASP A 76 1.29 -5.97 3.38
CA ASP A 76 0.92 -4.56 3.19
C ASP A 76 -0.55 -4.45 2.72
N THR A 77 -0.98 -5.32 1.80
CA THR A 77 -2.36 -5.35 1.32
C THR A 77 -3.35 -5.78 2.40
N ALA A 78 -3.01 -6.80 3.19
CA ALA A 78 -3.86 -7.27 4.28
C ALA A 78 -3.98 -6.22 5.39
N LEU A 79 -2.90 -5.51 5.73
CA LEU A 79 -2.92 -4.36 6.65
C LEU A 79 -3.80 -3.23 6.11
N ASP A 80 -3.67 -2.91 4.81
CA ASP A 80 -4.40 -1.81 4.21
C ASP A 80 -5.90 -2.04 4.17
N LEU A 81 -6.32 -3.28 3.88
CA LEU A 81 -7.72 -3.68 3.89
C LEU A 81 -8.26 -3.88 5.32
N GLY A 82 -7.39 -3.81 6.34
CA GLY A 82 -7.77 -3.98 7.74
C GLY A 82 -7.99 -5.43 8.15
N HIS A 83 -7.49 -6.39 7.38
CA HIS A 83 -7.47 -7.80 7.78
C HIS A 83 -6.43 -8.01 8.88
N LEU A 84 -5.24 -7.43 8.73
CA LEU A 84 -4.23 -7.44 9.78
C LEU A 84 -4.36 -6.20 10.69
N PRO A 85 -4.21 -6.36 12.01
CA PRO A 85 -4.22 -5.23 12.93
C PRO A 85 -2.93 -4.42 12.80
N ARG A 86 -3.05 -3.12 13.05
CA ARG A 86 -1.96 -2.16 12.87
C ARG A 86 -0.90 -2.25 13.95
N ASP A 87 -1.32 -2.60 15.16
CA ASP A 87 -0.41 -2.80 16.27
C ASP A 87 0.15 -4.22 16.21
N PRO A 88 1.44 -4.39 15.89
CA PRO A 88 2.07 -5.71 15.87
C PRO A 88 2.11 -6.37 17.27
N MET A 89 1.96 -5.60 18.36
CA MET A 89 1.86 -6.16 19.71
C MET A 89 0.50 -6.81 19.98
N ALA A 90 -0.54 -6.43 19.24
CA ALA A 90 -1.88 -6.99 19.40
C ALA A 90 -1.99 -8.45 18.92
N VAL A 91 -1.09 -8.90 18.05
CA VAL A 91 -1.12 -10.26 17.46
C VAL A 91 -0.18 -11.24 18.16
N GLY A 92 0.51 -10.80 19.22
CA GLY A 92 1.49 -11.60 19.95
C GLY A 92 2.76 -11.91 19.15
N PRO A 93 3.81 -12.44 19.81
CA PRO A 93 5.13 -12.63 19.20
C PRO A 93 5.18 -13.71 18.11
N ARG A 94 4.22 -14.66 18.09
CA ARG A 94 4.14 -15.73 17.08
C ARG A 94 3.70 -15.23 15.70
N ALA A 95 2.94 -14.13 15.61
CA ALA A 95 2.39 -13.59 14.36
C ALA A 95 3.40 -12.91 13.43
N ARG A 96 4.69 -13.21 13.57
CA ARG A 96 5.77 -12.60 12.78
C ARG A 96 6.33 -13.53 11.71
N THR A 97 5.93 -14.80 11.68
CA THR A 97 6.29 -15.72 10.59
C THR A 97 5.23 -15.66 9.51
N ALA A 98 5.60 -16.00 8.28
CA ALA A 98 4.67 -16.00 7.15
C ALA A 98 3.52 -17.01 7.37
N GLU A 99 3.83 -18.14 8.00
CA GLU A 99 2.86 -19.17 8.38
C GLU A 99 1.86 -18.65 9.41
N ALA A 100 2.31 -17.91 10.42
CA ALA A 100 1.42 -17.39 11.45
C ALA A 100 0.51 -16.26 10.91
N VAL A 101 1.02 -15.44 9.99
CA VAL A 101 0.20 -14.46 9.27
C VAL A 101 -0.85 -15.16 8.41
N LEU A 102 -0.48 -16.24 7.70
CA LEU A 102 -1.42 -17.03 6.90
C LEU A 102 -2.50 -17.67 7.77
N GLU A 103 -2.12 -18.35 8.85
CA GLU A 103 -3.04 -18.95 9.81
C GLU A 103 -4.03 -17.92 10.35
N TYR A 104 -3.55 -16.72 10.68
CA TYR A 104 -4.41 -15.62 11.11
C TYR A 104 -5.40 -15.20 10.00
N LEU A 105 -4.94 -15.04 8.75
CA LEU A 105 -5.80 -14.64 7.63
C LEU A 105 -6.87 -15.71 7.32
N GLU A 106 -6.53 -16.98 7.43
CA GLU A 106 -7.46 -18.10 7.27
C GLU A 106 -8.49 -18.17 8.39
N ALA A 107 -8.05 -18.02 9.65
CA ALA A 107 -8.94 -18.00 10.81
C ALA A 107 -10.00 -16.89 10.74
N HIS A 108 -9.66 -15.78 10.08
CA HIS A 108 -10.58 -14.64 9.87
C HIS A 108 -11.29 -14.66 8.50
N ALA A 109 -11.17 -15.75 7.73
CA ALA A 109 -11.74 -15.89 6.39
C ALA A 109 -11.39 -14.71 5.45
N ALA A 110 -10.20 -14.14 5.61
CA ALA A 110 -9.72 -12.99 4.84
C ALA A 110 -9.31 -13.36 3.41
N LEU A 111 -9.10 -14.66 3.15
CA LEU A 111 -8.74 -15.20 1.84
C LEU A 111 -9.87 -16.09 1.32
N ASP A 112 -10.09 -16.08 0.01
CA ASP A 112 -10.81 -17.16 -0.65
C ASP A 112 -9.91 -18.38 -0.87
N HIS A 113 -10.47 -19.51 -1.29
CA HIS A 113 -9.72 -20.77 -1.40
C HIS A 113 -8.51 -20.67 -2.33
N ARG A 114 -8.66 -19.95 -3.45
CA ARG A 114 -7.57 -19.75 -4.43
C ARG A 114 -6.50 -18.82 -3.87
N GLY A 115 -6.90 -17.74 -3.18
CA GLY A 115 -5.99 -16.81 -2.53
C GLY A 115 -5.22 -17.46 -1.38
N ALA A 116 -5.86 -18.33 -0.60
CA ALA A 116 -5.23 -19.09 0.48
C ALA A 116 -4.13 -20.03 -0.06
N ALA A 117 -4.43 -20.86 -1.07
CA ALA A 117 -3.44 -21.73 -1.69
C ALA A 117 -2.25 -20.95 -2.27
N ALA A 118 -2.51 -19.81 -2.92
CA ALA A 118 -1.46 -18.97 -3.46
C ALA A 118 -0.60 -18.30 -2.36
N ALA A 119 -1.22 -17.88 -1.27
CA ALA A 119 -0.53 -17.31 -0.12
C ALA A 119 0.33 -18.37 0.61
N GLU A 120 -0.15 -19.61 0.72
CA GLU A 120 0.60 -20.73 1.27
C GLU A 120 1.86 -21.04 0.45
N GLU A 121 1.73 -21.08 -0.89
CA GLU A 121 2.89 -21.25 -1.77
C GLU A 121 3.89 -20.09 -1.65
N LEU A 122 3.41 -18.85 -1.53
CA LEU A 122 4.27 -17.68 -1.30
C LEU A 122 4.97 -17.74 0.05
N ALA A 123 4.27 -18.10 1.13
CA ALA A 123 4.86 -18.24 2.46
C ALA A 123 5.99 -19.28 2.45
N ARG A 124 5.77 -20.42 1.78
CA ARG A 124 6.78 -21.47 1.60
C ARG A 124 7.98 -20.99 0.78
N ALA A 125 7.72 -20.27 -0.33
CA ALA A 125 8.78 -19.70 -1.16
C ALA A 125 9.59 -18.64 -0.40
N TYR A 126 8.92 -17.82 0.40
CA TYR A 126 9.55 -16.81 1.24
C TYR A 126 10.44 -17.44 2.32
N GLY A 127 9.94 -18.49 3.01
CA GLY A 127 10.76 -19.26 3.94
C GLY A 127 11.99 -19.85 3.27
N ALA A 128 11.82 -20.45 2.09
CA ALA A 128 12.94 -21.01 1.34
C ALA A 128 14.01 -19.96 0.98
N GLU A 129 13.61 -18.78 0.47
CA GLU A 129 14.55 -17.68 0.19
C GLU A 129 15.27 -17.20 1.46
N ARG A 130 14.51 -16.96 2.54
CA ARG A 130 15.03 -16.41 3.80
C ARG A 130 16.03 -17.34 4.50
N TYR A 131 15.80 -18.65 4.44
CA TYR A 131 16.65 -19.64 5.10
C TYR A 131 17.76 -20.19 4.18
N ALA A 132 17.60 -20.12 2.84
CA ALA A 132 18.69 -20.46 1.91
C ALA A 132 19.88 -19.50 2.05
N ASP A 133 19.62 -18.20 2.24
CA ASP A 133 20.67 -17.20 2.51
C ASP A 133 21.42 -17.49 3.82
N ALA A 134 20.73 -18.03 4.84
CA ALA A 134 21.34 -18.36 6.14
C ALA A 134 22.33 -19.54 6.05
N THR A 135 22.11 -20.48 5.13
CA THR A 135 23.02 -21.61 4.90
C THR A 135 24.29 -21.25 4.13
N VAL A 136 24.27 -20.17 3.33
CA VAL A 136 25.46 -19.70 2.57
C VAL A 136 26.37 -18.80 3.42
N GLY A 137 25.82 -18.18 4.48
CA GLY A 137 26.55 -17.29 5.39
C GLY A 137 27.12 -17.95 6.65
N ALA A 138 26.91 -19.25 6.88
CA ALA A 138 27.61 -19.95 7.96
C ALA A 138 29.09 -20.00 7.60
N PRO A 139 30.01 -19.40 8.38
CA PRO A 139 31.43 -19.54 8.12
C PRO A 139 31.75 -21.03 8.21
N SER A 140 32.00 -21.64 7.05
CA SER A 140 32.57 -22.98 6.98
C SER A 140 33.99 -22.85 7.54
N GLU A 141 34.08 -22.96 8.86
CA GLU A 141 35.31 -23.09 9.62
C GLU A 141 35.89 -24.48 9.32
N ARG A 142 36.38 -24.67 8.09
CA ARG A 142 37.34 -25.71 7.68
C ARG A 142 37.68 -25.55 6.19
N ASP A 143 38.98 -25.33 5.99
CA ASP A 143 39.80 -25.70 4.84
C ASP A 143 40.04 -24.63 3.74
N PRO A 144 41.18 -23.90 3.75
CA PRO A 144 41.58 -23.01 2.67
C PRO A 144 42.28 -23.81 1.55
N GLY A 145 41.49 -24.48 0.71
CA GLY A 145 41.95 -25.03 -0.57
C GLY A 145 41.66 -24.06 -1.72
N PRO A 146 42.60 -23.77 -2.65
CA PRO A 146 42.35 -22.87 -3.77
C PRO A 146 41.55 -23.61 -4.87
N ALA A 147 40.26 -23.83 -4.64
CA ALA A 147 39.36 -24.36 -5.65
C ALA A 147 38.54 -23.23 -6.25
N LYS A 148 38.72 -23.02 -7.55
CA LYS A 148 37.90 -22.18 -8.43
C LYS A 148 36.41 -22.52 -8.23
N HIS A 149 35.67 -21.70 -7.49
CA HIS A 149 34.22 -21.79 -7.43
C HIS A 149 33.63 -21.21 -8.71
N THR A 150 33.52 -22.06 -9.73
CA THR A 150 32.49 -21.89 -10.77
C THR A 150 31.13 -21.97 -10.08
N ALA A 151 30.43 -20.83 -10.01
CA ALA A 151 29.03 -20.76 -9.62
C ALA A 151 28.20 -21.62 -10.59
N GLY A 152 27.98 -22.88 -10.20
CA GLY A 152 27.06 -23.76 -10.90
C GLY A 152 25.63 -23.37 -10.52
N PRO A 153 24.74 -23.09 -11.49
CA PRO A 153 23.33 -22.88 -11.20
C PRO A 153 22.75 -24.17 -10.63
N ALA A 154 22.23 -24.12 -9.41
CA ALA A 154 21.56 -25.26 -8.80
C ALA A 154 20.36 -25.68 -9.66
N PRO A 155 20.19 -26.98 -9.97
CA PRO A 155 19.10 -27.44 -10.80
C PRO A 155 17.79 -27.44 -10.00
N HIS A 156 16.87 -26.54 -10.34
CA HIS A 156 15.49 -26.58 -9.85
C HIS A 156 14.74 -27.61 -10.70
N THR A 157 14.80 -28.88 -10.30
CA THR A 157 14.07 -29.95 -10.96
C THR A 157 12.57 -29.87 -10.66
N GLY A 158 11.77 -29.58 -11.69
CA GLY A 158 10.61 -30.41 -12.01
C GLY A 158 9.26 -30.15 -11.32
N SER A 159 9.05 -29.02 -10.65
CA SER A 159 7.69 -28.58 -10.34
C SER A 159 7.40 -27.32 -11.13
N SER A 160 6.40 -27.35 -12.00
CA SER A 160 5.86 -26.17 -12.69
C SER A 160 5.22 -25.26 -11.63
N ARG A 161 6.05 -24.66 -10.79
CA ARG A 161 5.63 -23.66 -9.80
C ARG A 161 5.12 -22.48 -10.59
N ALA A 162 3.90 -22.08 -10.31
CA ALA A 162 3.36 -20.86 -10.88
C ALA A 162 4.34 -19.72 -10.61
N PRO A 163 4.57 -18.82 -11.58
CA PRO A 163 5.48 -17.71 -11.37
C PRO A 163 5.01 -16.89 -10.16
N VAL A 164 5.95 -16.42 -9.35
CA VAL A 164 5.68 -15.68 -8.09
C VAL A 164 4.70 -14.52 -8.29
N GLY A 165 4.72 -13.88 -9.46
CA GLY A 165 3.77 -12.83 -9.83
C GLY A 165 2.31 -13.29 -9.93
N ASP A 166 2.06 -14.50 -10.41
CA ASP A 166 0.71 -15.07 -10.50
C ASP A 166 0.18 -15.46 -9.13
N LEU A 167 1.05 -16.02 -8.28
CA LEU A 167 0.72 -16.31 -6.88
C LEU A 167 0.38 -15.03 -6.12
N LEU A 168 1.19 -13.98 -6.28
CA LEU A 168 0.92 -12.67 -5.69
C LEU A 168 -0.43 -12.11 -6.16
N THR A 169 -0.69 -12.20 -7.47
CA THR A 169 -1.95 -11.70 -8.05
C THR A 169 -3.16 -12.46 -7.51
N ALA A 170 -3.06 -13.79 -7.38
CA ALA A 170 -4.11 -14.62 -6.81
C ALA A 170 -4.34 -14.33 -5.31
N ALA A 171 -3.29 -14.24 -4.51
CA ALA A 171 -3.37 -13.93 -3.08
C ALA A 171 -3.98 -12.54 -2.82
N VAL A 172 -3.50 -11.51 -3.51
CA VAL A 172 -4.04 -10.14 -3.42
C VAL A 172 -5.48 -10.08 -3.95
N GLY A 173 -5.79 -10.84 -5.00
CA GLY A 173 -7.16 -11.00 -5.50
C GLY A 173 -8.10 -11.55 -4.43
N GLY A 174 -7.68 -12.60 -3.73
CA GLY A 174 -8.44 -13.21 -2.63
C GLY A 174 -8.68 -12.26 -1.46
N LEU A 175 -7.66 -11.49 -1.05
CA LEU A 175 -7.84 -10.47 -0.01
C LEU A 175 -8.88 -9.42 -0.41
N ARG A 176 -8.83 -8.96 -1.67
CA ARG A 176 -9.74 -7.91 -2.17
C ARG A 176 -11.16 -8.39 -2.39
N SER A 177 -11.34 -9.67 -2.75
CA SER A 177 -12.66 -10.28 -2.94
C SER A 177 -13.42 -10.36 -1.61
N ARG A 178 -12.70 -10.61 -0.52
CA ARG A 178 -13.24 -10.67 0.85
C ARG A 178 -13.38 -9.30 1.54
N ALA A 179 -12.59 -8.30 1.14
CA ALA A 179 -12.70 -6.97 1.70
C ALA A 179 -14.03 -6.27 1.33
N GLY A 180 -14.66 -5.60 2.30
CA GLY A 180 -15.84 -4.75 2.05
C GLY A 180 -15.52 -3.53 1.17
N ARG A 181 -16.54 -2.95 0.51
CA ARG A 181 -16.38 -1.75 -0.34
C ARG A 181 -15.76 -0.58 0.42
N ALA A 182 -16.20 -0.35 1.66
CA ALA A 182 -15.65 0.70 2.51
C ALA A 182 -14.17 0.48 2.86
N ALA A 183 -13.78 -0.77 3.15
CA ALA A 183 -12.38 -1.12 3.42
C ALA A 183 -11.50 -0.88 2.18
N ARG A 184 -11.99 -1.21 0.98
CA ARG A 184 -11.28 -0.92 -0.28
C ARG A 184 -11.11 0.58 -0.53
N ILE A 185 -12.15 1.38 -0.31
CA ILE A 185 -12.07 2.84 -0.47
C ILE A 185 -11.08 3.42 0.56
N ARG A 186 -11.17 2.98 1.82
CA ARG A 186 -10.24 3.39 2.88
C ARG A 186 -8.80 3.01 2.56
N ALA A 187 -8.56 1.81 2.05
CA ALA A 187 -7.23 1.33 1.65
C ALA A 187 -6.61 2.18 0.54
N VAL A 188 -7.44 2.80 -0.31
CA VAL A 188 -6.99 3.73 -1.37
C VAL A 188 -6.69 5.13 -0.80
N LEU A 189 -7.55 5.64 0.09
CA LEU A 189 -7.45 7.02 0.59
C LEU A 189 -6.46 7.18 1.76
N LEU A 190 -6.40 6.21 2.67
CA LEU A 190 -5.66 6.27 3.93
C LEU A 190 -4.97 4.93 4.21
N PRO A 191 -3.94 4.56 3.43
CA PRO A 191 -3.23 3.29 3.62
C PRO A 191 -2.47 3.30 4.96
N PRO A 192 -2.82 2.44 5.92
CA PRO A 192 -2.13 2.35 7.21
C PRO A 192 -0.66 1.94 7.08
N SER A 193 -0.28 1.25 6.01
CA SER A 193 1.12 0.91 5.72
C SER A 193 2.03 2.14 5.58
N VAL A 194 1.51 3.26 5.09
CA VAL A 194 2.27 4.52 4.93
C VAL A 194 2.46 5.26 6.25
N LEU A 195 1.51 5.11 7.18
CA LEU A 195 1.56 5.73 8.50
C LEU A 195 2.50 5.01 9.47
N ARG A 196 3.04 3.85 9.08
CA ARG A 196 4.04 3.12 9.84
C ARG A 196 5.39 3.82 9.69
N SER A 197 5.57 4.89 10.45
CA SER A 197 6.85 5.58 10.55
C SER A 197 7.89 4.58 11.07
N PRO A 198 9.08 4.44 10.44
CA PRO A 198 10.13 3.50 10.84
C PRO A 198 10.78 3.81 12.21
N ALA A 199 10.14 4.64 13.04
CA ALA A 199 10.62 5.16 14.31
C ALA A 199 10.96 4.08 15.38
N GLY A 200 10.73 2.80 15.11
CA GLY A 200 11.13 1.69 15.99
C GLY A 200 12.57 1.18 15.80
N ARG A 201 13.34 1.65 14.81
CA ARG A 201 14.72 1.17 14.55
C ARG A 201 15.80 2.12 15.09
N GLY A 202 15.48 2.96 16.09
CA GLY A 202 16.41 3.89 16.73
C GLY A 202 16.76 3.56 18.19
N GLY A 203 16.01 2.69 18.87
CA GLY A 203 16.13 2.47 20.32
C GLY A 203 17.06 1.31 20.72
N ARG A 204 18.25 1.19 20.11
CA ARG A 204 19.26 0.19 20.53
C ARG A 204 20.68 0.73 20.55
N ALA A 205 20.82 2.03 20.79
CA ALA A 205 22.03 2.59 21.40
C ALA A 205 21.62 3.04 22.80
N GLU A 206 22.54 2.96 23.77
CA GLU A 206 22.34 3.45 25.15
C GLU A 206 21.56 2.54 26.11
N ASP A 207 21.99 1.28 26.22
CA ASP A 207 22.05 0.67 27.56
C ASP A 207 23.25 -0.27 27.71
N GLN A 208 24.41 0.17 27.19
CA GLN A 208 25.70 -0.31 27.68
C GLN A 208 26.03 0.48 28.95
N SER A 209 25.27 0.20 30.02
CA SER A 209 25.74 0.50 31.36
C SER A 209 27.00 -0.33 31.60
N PRO A 210 28.17 0.30 31.87
CA PRO A 210 29.39 -0.45 32.14
C PRO A 210 29.16 -1.30 33.38
N VAL A 211 29.30 -2.61 33.23
CA VAL A 211 29.39 -3.54 34.35
C VAL A 211 30.55 -3.06 35.21
N GLY A 212 30.20 -2.46 36.35
CA GLY A 212 31.13 -2.07 37.40
C GLY A 212 31.87 -3.32 37.85
N SER A 213 33.09 -3.46 37.35
CA SER A 213 34.13 -4.30 37.93
C SER A 213 34.36 -3.82 39.36
N SER A 214 34.00 -4.63 40.36
CA SER A 214 34.48 -4.46 41.72
C SER A 214 35.27 -5.70 42.10
N ALA A 215 36.47 -5.41 42.60
CA ALA A 215 37.53 -6.33 43.02
C ALA A 215 37.18 -7.05 44.33
#